data_AF-A0A1L7UM56-F1
#
_entry.id   AF-A0A1L7UM56-F1
#
_cell.length_a   1.000
_cell.length_b   1.000
_cell.length_c   1.000
_cell.angle_alpha   90.00
_cell.angle_beta   90.00
_cell.angle_gamma   90.00
#
_symmetry.space_group_name_H-M   'P 1'
#
loop_
_entity.id
_entity.type
_entity.pdbx_description
1 polymer ?
#
loop_
_entity_poly.entity_id
_entity_poly.type
_entity_poly.pdbx_seq_one_letter_code
_entity_poly.pdbx_strand_id
1 'polypeptide(L)'
;MPRESMTVPIISPALVLKPPVRSWDLMADMSKIVWFLHPGYPDGDNTLLTLPCLDSGGIHHETARIACAIYANCRWDGYLSSSKDGPALSAQPDDVLPFGQYYFIIKDEPQYPVVPSFEHFVCPSDLPDAYSQASIARSKGDGCATRDETCRITASSFTYETAHIIPDSQKGWWKRNRMSRYTSAPDKIHITRCPENTILMRRDLHKLWDDGEICIVPKRNKWVVHVLTNTPKIELREKYHNLELQPLSGIQKIYLLCRFAMAMFSKSHFLSGGSKRKLIYLEDLESGSNIHMAKEFTSKAIDEKFDKTPARSGSRNPSPKRPRDNIVDEEVCWEESDYSQEYHSEQDEEEERRGRSLKRRWSPDTWDEISPPKYHKTTNPAEEYGECVS
;
A
#
# COMPACT_ATOMS: atom_id res chain seq x y z
N MET A 1 15.52 0.14 -77.28
CA MET A 1 15.87 1.12 -76.23
C MET A 1 15.35 0.56 -74.91
N PRO A 2 16.20 0.04 -74.01
CA PRO A 2 15.75 -0.45 -72.72
C PRO A 2 15.43 0.73 -71.79
N ARG A 3 14.34 0.64 -71.03
CA ARG A 3 14.00 1.63 -69.98
C ARG A 3 15.01 1.50 -68.85
N GLU A 4 15.78 2.56 -68.61
CA GLU A 4 16.63 2.69 -67.42
C GLU A 4 15.75 2.61 -66.16
N SER A 5 16.03 1.64 -65.29
CA SER A 5 15.41 1.55 -63.98
C SER A 5 15.95 2.67 -63.10
N MET A 6 15.18 3.74 -62.95
CA MET A 6 15.47 4.78 -61.97
C MET A 6 15.23 4.21 -60.57
N THR A 7 16.27 3.72 -59.93
CA THR A 7 16.23 3.35 -58.51
C THR A 7 16.36 4.61 -57.66
N VAL A 8 15.30 4.99 -56.96
CA VAL A 8 15.31 6.08 -55.99
C VAL A 8 16.10 5.61 -54.76
N PRO A 9 17.19 6.32 -54.36
CA PRO A 9 17.95 5.94 -53.18
C PRO A 9 17.11 6.12 -51.92
N ILE A 10 16.94 5.05 -51.15
CA ILE A 10 16.32 5.11 -49.84
C ILE A 10 17.36 5.70 -48.88
N ILE A 11 17.19 6.97 -48.51
CA ILE A 11 17.92 7.56 -47.38
C ILE A 11 17.22 7.07 -46.11
N SER A 12 17.50 5.84 -45.70
CA SER A 12 16.97 5.32 -44.43
C SER A 12 17.73 5.97 -43.27
N PRO A 13 17.05 6.71 -42.37
CA PRO A 13 17.70 7.20 -41.17
C PRO A 13 18.23 6.01 -40.36
N ALA A 14 19.44 6.15 -39.82
CA ALA A 14 20.05 5.10 -39.02
C ALA A 14 19.17 4.76 -37.82
N LEU A 15 18.98 3.47 -37.55
CA LEU A 15 18.25 3.00 -36.38
C LEU A 15 18.99 3.43 -35.11
N VAL A 16 18.38 4.31 -34.32
CA VAL A 16 18.90 4.72 -33.02
C VAL A 16 18.18 3.93 -31.94
N LEU A 17 18.88 2.96 -31.34
CA LEU A 17 18.39 2.23 -30.18
C LEU A 17 18.54 3.09 -28.92
N LYS A 18 17.57 3.00 -28.01
CA LYS A 18 17.72 3.56 -26.66
C LYS A 18 18.74 2.72 -25.87
N PRO A 19 19.56 3.33 -25.01
CA PRO A 19 20.47 2.57 -24.16
C PRO A 19 19.68 1.68 -23.19
N PRO A 20 20.25 0.54 -22.74
CA PRO A 20 19.67 -0.26 -21.68
C PRO A 20 19.42 0.57 -20.41
N VAL A 21 18.30 0.32 -19.74
CA VAL A 21 18.00 0.94 -18.45
C VAL A 21 19.01 0.43 -17.42
N ARG A 22 19.59 1.33 -16.63
CA ARG A 22 20.47 0.94 -15.52
C ARG A 22 19.68 0.14 -14.48
N SER A 23 20.22 -0.99 -14.06
CA SER A 23 19.64 -1.78 -12.97
C SER A 23 19.73 -1.02 -11.65
N TRP A 24 18.69 -1.13 -10.84
CA TRP A 24 18.72 -0.68 -9.45
C TRP A 24 19.66 -1.56 -8.62
N ASP A 25 20.25 -0.98 -7.58
CA ASP A 25 20.93 -1.76 -6.55
C ASP A 25 19.89 -2.56 -5.76
N LEU A 26 20.09 -3.88 -5.73
CA LEU A 26 19.20 -4.83 -5.07
C LEU A 26 19.65 -5.18 -3.64
N MET A 27 20.84 -4.72 -3.25
CA MET A 27 21.49 -5.03 -1.96
C MET A 27 21.91 -3.76 -1.22
N ALA A 28 21.25 -2.64 -1.51
CA ALA A 28 21.58 -1.38 -0.87
C ALA A 28 21.23 -1.40 0.62
N ASP A 29 21.90 -0.53 1.39
CA ASP A 29 21.63 -0.37 2.80
C ASP A 29 20.18 0.05 3.07
N MET A 30 19.56 -0.64 4.02
CA MET A 30 18.27 -0.25 4.56
C MET A 30 18.36 1.10 5.26
N SER A 31 17.27 1.86 5.21
CA SER A 31 17.19 3.12 5.95
C SER A 31 17.18 2.87 7.45
N LYS A 32 17.66 3.84 8.23
CA LYS A 32 17.47 3.85 9.68
C LYS A 32 15.98 3.89 10.01
N ILE A 33 15.63 3.45 11.22
CA ILE A 33 14.24 3.41 11.70
C ILE A 33 14.06 4.47 12.80
N VAL A 34 12.91 5.14 12.78
CA VAL A 34 12.41 5.96 13.90
C VAL A 34 11.38 5.14 14.69
N TRP A 35 11.49 5.19 16.01
CA TRP A 35 10.58 4.50 16.92
C TRP A 35 9.64 5.51 17.57
N PHE A 36 8.34 5.25 17.49
CA PHE A 36 7.34 6.04 18.17
C PHE A 36 6.74 5.25 19.31
N LEU A 37 6.84 5.80 20.51
CA LEU A 37 6.59 5.12 21.77
C LEU A 37 5.38 5.74 22.47
N HIS A 38 4.70 4.90 23.23
CA HIS A 38 3.63 5.28 24.12
C HIS A 38 4.21 5.62 25.51
N PRO A 39 3.90 6.78 26.10
CA PRO A 39 4.46 7.17 27.39
C PRO A 39 4.00 6.26 28.54
N GLY A 40 2.72 5.91 28.63
CA GLY A 40 2.16 5.13 29.74
C GLY A 40 2.52 3.63 29.86
N TYR A 41 3.45 3.09 29.07
CA TYR A 41 3.86 1.68 29.16
C TYR A 41 5.36 1.53 29.49
N PRO A 42 5.79 0.35 30.01
CA PRO A 42 7.20 0.08 30.28
C PRO A 42 8.07 0.12 29.02
N ASP A 43 9.34 0.48 29.19
CA ASP A 43 10.30 0.49 28.08
C ASP A 43 10.50 -0.92 27.51
N GLY A 44 10.68 -0.99 26.19
CA GLY A 44 10.73 -2.25 25.46
C GLY A 44 9.35 -2.84 25.13
N ASP A 45 8.30 -2.36 25.79
CA ASP A 45 6.93 -2.80 25.58
C ASP A 45 5.96 -1.62 25.37
N ASN A 46 6.47 -0.53 24.81
CA ASN A 46 5.72 0.71 24.59
C ASN A 46 5.72 1.17 23.12
N THR A 47 6.29 0.39 22.20
CA THR A 47 6.32 0.76 20.77
C THR A 47 4.91 0.80 20.18
N LEU A 48 4.50 1.96 19.68
CA LEU A 48 3.28 2.10 18.87
C LEU A 48 3.54 1.59 17.46
N LEU A 49 4.52 2.22 16.80
CA LEU A 49 4.88 1.97 15.42
C LEU A 49 6.35 2.33 15.15
N THR A 50 6.84 1.87 14.01
CA THR A 50 8.18 2.18 13.50
C THR A 50 8.09 2.66 12.07
N LEU A 51 8.82 3.72 11.70
CA LEU A 51 8.84 4.24 10.33
C LEU A 51 10.26 4.40 9.79
N PRO A 52 10.49 4.15 8.49
CA PRO A 52 11.80 4.29 7.86
C PRO A 52 12.19 5.76 7.65
N CYS A 53 13.48 6.05 7.80
CA CYS A 53 14.06 7.39 7.63
C CYS A 53 14.30 7.71 6.15
N LEU A 54 13.23 7.98 5.39
CA LEU A 54 13.30 8.23 3.96
C LEU A 54 13.23 9.72 3.57
N ASP A 55 12.98 10.61 4.53
CA ASP A 55 12.99 12.06 4.34
C ASP A 55 14.38 12.62 4.63
N SER A 56 15.27 12.64 3.64
CA SER A 56 16.64 13.19 3.78
C SER A 56 17.43 12.60 4.97
N GLY A 57 17.25 11.30 5.25
CA GLY A 57 17.89 10.62 6.38
C GLY A 57 17.14 10.67 7.71
N GLY A 58 15.94 11.28 7.73
CA GLY A 58 15.00 11.26 8.85
C GLY A 58 13.56 10.99 8.38
N ILE A 59 12.58 11.46 9.14
CA ILE A 59 11.16 11.35 8.78
C ILE A 59 10.43 12.69 8.92
N HIS A 60 9.53 12.98 7.98
CA HIS A 60 8.68 14.15 8.03
C HIS A 60 7.84 14.19 9.32
N HIS A 61 8.02 15.24 10.13
CA HIS A 61 7.46 15.38 11.47
C HIS A 61 5.94 15.20 11.49
N GLU A 62 5.21 15.95 10.67
CA GLU A 62 3.74 15.93 10.71
C GLU A 62 3.15 14.60 10.23
N THR A 63 3.80 13.92 9.27
CA THR A 63 3.38 12.57 8.84
C THR A 63 3.51 11.57 10.00
N ALA A 64 4.62 11.63 10.74
CA ALA A 64 4.83 10.79 11.91
C ALA A 64 3.84 11.11 13.04
N ARG A 65 3.60 12.38 13.34
CA ARG A 65 2.67 12.82 14.38
C ARG A 65 1.24 12.36 14.07
N ILE A 66 0.78 12.52 12.83
CA ILE A 66 -0.54 12.04 12.39
C ILE A 66 -0.64 10.52 12.50
N ALA A 67 0.42 9.78 12.13
CA ALA A 67 0.45 8.32 12.29
C ALA A 67 0.25 7.90 13.76
N CYS A 68 0.95 8.54 14.70
CA CYS A 68 0.75 8.29 16.14
C CYS A 68 -0.66 8.65 16.61
N ALA A 69 -1.18 9.80 16.18
CA ALA A 69 -2.51 10.26 16.56
C ALA A 69 -3.62 9.32 16.07
N ILE A 70 -3.47 8.66 14.91
CA ILE A 70 -4.39 7.63 14.41
C ILE A 70 -4.52 6.48 15.43
N TYR A 71 -3.41 5.98 15.97
CA TYR A 71 -3.45 4.94 17.00
C TYR A 71 -4.12 5.42 18.29
N ALA A 72 -3.93 6.69 18.64
CA ALA A 72 -4.56 7.32 19.79
C ALA A 72 -6.00 7.80 19.47
N ASN A 73 -6.71 7.13 18.58
CA ASN A 73 -8.09 7.44 18.20
C ASN A 73 -8.28 8.88 17.68
N CYS A 74 -7.42 9.29 16.74
CA CYS A 74 -7.44 10.61 16.10
C CYS A 74 -7.31 11.79 17.07
N ARG A 75 -6.56 11.62 18.17
CA ARG A 75 -6.22 12.70 19.10
C ARG A 75 -5.18 13.64 18.49
N TRP A 76 -5.65 14.55 17.63
CA TRP A 76 -4.83 15.53 16.92
C TRP A 76 -4.16 16.56 17.83
N ASP A 77 -4.60 16.67 19.08
CA ASP A 77 -4.00 17.48 20.15
C ASP A 77 -2.71 16.87 20.73
N GLY A 78 -2.39 15.62 20.40
CA GLY A 78 -1.15 14.97 20.82
C GLY A 78 0.09 15.50 20.07
N TYR A 79 1.23 15.46 20.76
CA TYR A 79 2.52 15.98 20.29
C TYR A 79 3.64 14.96 20.47
N LEU A 80 4.73 15.15 19.73
CA LEU A 80 5.93 14.33 19.86
C LEU A 80 6.91 14.97 20.86
N SER A 81 7.61 14.13 21.63
CA SER A 81 8.61 14.51 22.61
C SER A 81 9.81 13.55 22.58
N SER A 82 10.99 14.03 22.98
CA SER A 82 12.20 13.20 23.14
C SER A 82 12.24 12.46 24.48
N SER A 83 11.32 12.75 25.42
CA SER A 83 11.20 12.03 26.69
C SER A 83 9.74 11.75 27.03
N LYS A 84 9.51 10.78 27.92
CA LYS A 84 8.18 10.25 28.28
C LYS A 84 7.21 11.28 28.86
N ASP A 85 7.74 12.32 29.50
CA ASP A 85 7.03 13.40 30.19
C ASP A 85 7.56 14.79 29.76
N GLY A 86 8.32 14.83 28.67
CA GLY A 86 8.97 16.05 28.19
C GLY A 86 8.04 16.99 27.44
N PRO A 87 8.50 18.22 27.19
CA PRO A 87 7.77 19.19 26.37
C PRO A 87 7.66 18.71 24.91
N ALA A 88 6.78 19.35 24.14
CA ALA A 88 6.73 19.16 22.70
C ALA A 88 8.08 19.51 22.04
N LEU A 89 8.44 18.74 21.01
CA LEU A 89 9.59 19.07 20.17
C LEU A 89 9.43 20.48 19.59
N SER A 90 10.55 21.20 19.46
CA SER A 90 10.59 22.51 18.79
C SER A 90 10.46 22.42 17.26
N ALA A 91 10.35 21.20 16.71
CA ALA A 91 10.22 20.94 15.29
C ALA A 91 8.89 21.49 14.74
N GLN A 92 8.96 22.13 13.58
CA GLN A 92 7.79 22.57 12.82
C GLN A 92 7.16 21.38 12.06
N PRO A 93 5.89 21.49 11.62
CA PRO A 93 5.20 20.41 10.92
C PRO A 93 5.96 19.82 9.72
N ASP A 94 6.61 20.68 8.92
CA ASP A 94 7.36 20.28 7.72
C ASP A 94 8.85 19.98 7.97
N ASP A 95 9.29 19.97 9.24
CA ASP A 95 10.66 19.60 9.60
C ASP A 95 10.86 18.09 9.50
N VAL A 96 12.13 17.69 9.45
CA VAL A 96 12.55 16.29 9.41
C VAL A 96 13.09 15.89 10.78
N LEU A 97 12.46 14.89 11.39
CA LEU A 97 12.95 14.27 12.61
C LEU A 97 14.08 13.30 12.29
N PRO A 98 15.24 13.40 12.97
CA PRO A 98 16.32 12.43 12.80
C PRO A 98 15.91 11.04 13.31
N PHE A 99 16.72 10.03 12.96
CA PHE A 99 16.56 8.70 13.54
C PHE A 99 16.67 8.75 15.07
N GLY A 100 15.80 8.00 15.76
CA GLY A 100 15.73 8.04 17.22
C GLY A 100 14.45 7.44 17.77
N GLN A 101 14.20 7.71 19.05
CA GLN A 101 12.99 7.33 19.76
C GLN A 101 12.25 8.59 20.18
N TYR A 102 10.94 8.60 19.94
CA TYR A 102 10.06 9.71 20.30
C TYR A 102 8.81 9.19 20.98
N TYR A 103 8.32 9.93 21.97
CA TYR A 103 7.08 9.62 22.66
C TYR A 103 5.94 10.45 22.06
N PHE A 104 4.81 9.83 21.76
CA PHE A 104 3.58 10.55 21.44
C PHE A 104 2.81 10.81 22.73
N ILE A 105 2.70 12.07 23.12
CA ILE A 105 2.13 12.48 24.42
C ILE A 105 0.77 13.14 24.18
N ILE A 106 -0.19 12.74 25.00
CA ILE A 106 -1.48 13.41 25.18
C ILE A 106 -1.48 14.05 26.55
N LYS A 107 -1.74 15.36 26.58
CA LYS A 107 -1.75 16.12 27.84
C LYS A 107 -2.77 15.55 28.81
N ASP A 108 -2.38 15.43 30.08
CA ASP A 108 -3.21 14.96 31.20
C ASP A 108 -3.71 13.50 31.07
N GLU A 109 -3.25 12.75 30.05
CA GLU A 109 -3.60 11.34 29.84
C GLU A 109 -2.34 10.50 29.53
N PRO A 110 -1.47 10.24 30.53
CA PRO A 110 -0.18 9.58 30.30
C PRO A 110 -0.33 8.14 29.78
N GLN A 111 -1.43 7.46 30.10
CA GLN A 111 -1.77 6.14 29.58
C GLN A 111 -3.09 6.20 28.80
N TYR A 112 -3.05 6.84 27.63
CA TYR A 112 -4.19 6.90 26.72
C TYR A 112 -4.49 5.52 26.10
N PRO A 113 -5.75 5.25 25.73
CA PRO A 113 -6.11 4.01 25.05
C PRO A 113 -5.69 4.02 23.56
N VAL A 114 -5.39 2.85 23.02
CA VAL A 114 -5.00 2.67 21.62
C VAL A 114 -6.07 1.92 20.83
N VAL A 115 -6.30 2.33 19.58
CA VAL A 115 -7.16 1.59 18.64
C VAL A 115 -6.38 0.36 18.15
N PRO A 116 -6.92 -0.86 18.28
CA PRO A 116 -6.16 -2.09 18.01
C PRO A 116 -6.03 -2.40 16.50
N SER A 117 -7.03 -2.06 15.68
CA SER A 117 -7.02 -2.36 14.25
C SER A 117 -7.93 -1.41 13.47
N PHE A 118 -7.81 -1.43 12.13
CA PHE A 118 -8.67 -0.62 11.26
C PHE A 118 -10.15 -0.98 11.38
N GLU A 119 -10.49 -2.23 11.71
CA GLU A 119 -11.88 -2.65 11.91
C GLU A 119 -12.54 -1.93 13.09
N HIS A 120 -11.74 -1.57 14.11
CA HIS A 120 -12.15 -0.82 15.29
C HIS A 120 -11.92 0.68 15.18
N PHE A 121 -11.33 1.14 14.08
CA PHE A 121 -11.10 2.56 13.82
C PHE A 121 -12.41 3.23 13.42
N VAL A 122 -12.73 4.37 14.03
CA VAL A 122 -13.84 5.22 13.61
C VAL A 122 -13.30 6.41 12.84
N CYS A 123 -13.90 6.67 11.68
CA CYS A 123 -13.55 7.80 10.82
C CYS A 123 -13.73 9.11 11.60
N PRO A 124 -12.69 9.95 11.69
CA PRO A 124 -12.77 11.20 12.44
C PRO A 124 -13.75 12.18 11.78
N SER A 125 -14.36 13.04 12.60
CA SER A 125 -15.16 14.17 12.10
C SER A 125 -14.30 15.20 11.39
N ASP A 126 -13.09 15.42 11.91
CA ASP A 126 -12.21 16.50 11.52
C ASP A 126 -10.87 15.98 10.99
N LEU A 127 -10.35 16.68 9.98
CA LEU A 127 -9.06 16.39 9.37
C LEU A 127 -7.93 17.09 10.14
N PRO A 128 -6.73 16.48 10.23
CA PRO A 128 -5.53 17.20 10.64
C PRO A 128 -5.29 18.42 9.73
N ASP A 129 -4.70 19.48 10.28
CA ASP A 129 -4.47 20.74 9.56
C ASP A 129 -3.75 20.53 8.22
N ALA A 130 -2.72 19.66 8.18
CA ALA A 130 -2.00 19.35 6.94
C ALA A 130 -2.91 18.79 5.83
N TYR A 131 -3.88 17.94 6.18
CA TYR A 131 -4.87 17.42 5.24
C TYR A 131 -5.88 18.51 4.86
N SER A 132 -6.33 19.31 5.81
CA SER A 132 -7.26 20.43 5.56
C SER A 132 -6.67 21.46 4.60
N GLN A 133 -5.39 21.80 4.76
CA GLN A 133 -4.68 22.82 3.98
C GLN A 133 -4.26 22.34 2.58
N ALA A 134 -3.89 21.07 2.40
CA ALA A 134 -3.52 20.54 1.09
C ALA A 134 -4.72 20.51 0.13
N SER A 135 -4.67 21.31 -0.95
CA SER A 135 -5.82 21.51 -1.83
C SER A 135 -6.11 20.29 -2.72
N ILE A 136 -7.39 20.02 -2.96
CA ILE A 136 -7.88 19.15 -4.04
C ILE A 136 -8.96 19.95 -4.77
N ALA A 137 -8.85 20.07 -6.09
CA ALA A 137 -9.82 20.82 -6.88
C ALA A 137 -11.20 20.14 -6.88
N ARG A 138 -12.27 20.89 -7.09
CA ARG A 138 -13.59 20.28 -7.32
C ARG A 138 -13.61 19.63 -8.71
N SER A 139 -14.31 18.49 -8.83
CA SER A 139 -14.60 17.86 -10.12
C SER A 139 -16.01 18.25 -10.58
N LYS A 140 -16.29 18.11 -11.88
CA LYS A 140 -17.63 18.28 -12.46
C LYS A 140 -18.56 17.07 -12.22
N GLY A 141 -18.15 16.12 -11.38
CA GLY A 141 -18.87 14.87 -11.16
C GLY A 141 -18.52 13.77 -12.17
N ASP A 142 -17.47 13.99 -12.97
CA ASP A 142 -17.00 13.04 -13.96
C ASP A 142 -16.51 11.74 -13.29
N GLY A 143 -16.69 10.61 -13.98
CA GLY A 143 -16.12 9.34 -13.58
C GLY A 143 -14.59 9.40 -13.49
N CYS A 144 -13.99 8.55 -12.66
CA CYS A 144 -12.55 8.56 -12.38
C CYS A 144 -11.67 8.56 -13.65
N ALA A 145 -12.02 7.76 -14.67
CA ALA A 145 -11.26 7.67 -15.91
C ALA A 145 -11.26 8.99 -16.69
N THR A 146 -12.43 9.61 -16.87
CA THR A 146 -12.58 10.91 -17.55
C THR A 146 -11.94 12.05 -16.76
N ARG A 147 -12.05 12.01 -15.43
CA ARG A 147 -11.50 13.03 -14.54
C ARG A 147 -9.98 13.05 -14.51
N ASP A 148 -9.36 11.87 -14.44
CA ASP A 148 -7.92 11.76 -14.23
C ASP A 148 -7.14 11.63 -15.54
N GLU A 149 -7.69 10.96 -16.56
CA GLU A 149 -7.10 10.67 -17.90
C GLU A 149 -5.81 9.82 -17.89
N THR A 150 -4.91 10.04 -16.93
CA THR A 150 -3.65 9.33 -16.75
C THR A 150 -3.37 9.06 -15.26
N CYS A 151 -2.44 8.16 -14.97
CA CYS A 151 -2.05 7.85 -13.60
C CYS A 151 -1.68 9.11 -12.80
N ARG A 152 -2.34 9.31 -11.64
CA ARG A 152 -2.11 10.50 -10.80
C ARG A 152 -0.76 10.54 -10.09
N ILE A 153 0.02 9.45 -10.12
CA ILE A 153 1.39 9.41 -9.60
C ILE A 153 2.42 9.64 -10.71
N THR A 154 2.27 8.98 -11.87
CA THR A 154 3.34 8.94 -12.90
C THR A 154 3.01 9.66 -14.19
N ALA A 155 1.81 10.22 -14.33
CA ALA A 155 1.25 10.72 -15.58
C ALA A 155 1.22 9.69 -16.74
N SER A 156 1.42 8.41 -16.44
CA SER A 156 1.37 7.33 -17.44
C SER A 156 -0.05 7.15 -17.97
N SER A 157 -0.21 7.22 -19.28
CA SER A 157 -1.44 6.84 -20.01
C SER A 157 -1.53 5.34 -20.29
N PHE A 158 -0.43 4.59 -20.11
CA PHE A 158 -0.41 3.15 -20.36
C PHE A 158 -0.73 2.35 -19.08
N THR A 159 -1.51 1.28 -19.25
CA THR A 159 -1.81 0.23 -18.25
C THR A 159 -2.15 0.79 -16.87
N TYR A 160 -3.28 1.49 -16.78
CA TYR A 160 -3.82 2.02 -15.54
C TYR A 160 -5.07 1.27 -15.08
N GLU A 161 -5.41 1.44 -13.81
CA GLU A 161 -6.57 0.88 -13.14
C GLU A 161 -7.24 1.95 -12.29
N THR A 162 -8.55 1.80 -12.09
CA THR A 162 -9.31 2.61 -11.13
C THR A 162 -9.08 2.03 -9.74
N ALA A 163 -8.21 2.68 -8.96
CA ALA A 163 -7.88 2.26 -7.61
C ALA A 163 -8.89 2.82 -6.61
N HIS A 164 -9.44 1.97 -5.75
CA HIS A 164 -10.27 2.42 -4.64
C HIS A 164 -9.38 2.96 -3.51
N ILE A 165 -9.67 4.16 -3.03
CA ILE A 165 -8.96 4.73 -1.89
C ILE A 165 -9.32 3.93 -0.64
N ILE A 166 -10.61 3.77 -0.35
CA ILE A 166 -11.15 2.80 0.60
C ILE A 166 -11.62 1.57 -0.18
N PRO A 167 -10.93 0.42 -0.07
CA PRO A 167 -11.26 -0.79 -0.82
C PRO A 167 -12.65 -1.34 -0.54
N ASP A 168 -13.22 -2.05 -1.51
CA ASP A 168 -14.53 -2.71 -1.35
C ASP A 168 -14.53 -3.79 -0.24
N SER A 169 -13.38 -4.40 0.04
CA SER A 169 -13.21 -5.32 1.17
C SER A 169 -13.54 -4.67 2.53
N GLN A 170 -13.55 -3.34 2.60
CA GLN A 170 -13.90 -2.55 3.78
C GLN A 170 -15.35 -2.03 3.77
N LYS A 171 -16.25 -2.62 2.97
CA LYS A 171 -17.67 -2.20 2.89
C LYS A 171 -18.42 -2.17 4.24
N GLY A 172 -18.06 -3.07 5.17
CA GLY A 172 -18.62 -3.10 6.53
C GLY A 172 -18.23 -1.83 7.31
N TRP A 173 -16.93 -1.54 7.34
CA TRP A 173 -16.39 -0.31 7.92
C TRP A 173 -16.95 0.95 7.25
N TRP A 174 -17.05 0.96 5.91
CA TRP A 174 -17.63 2.05 5.12
C TRP A 174 -19.06 2.39 5.54
N LYS A 175 -19.93 1.36 5.65
CA LYS A 175 -21.33 1.52 6.06
C LYS A 175 -21.40 2.08 7.48
N ARG A 176 -20.63 1.51 8.42
CA ARG A 176 -20.64 1.91 9.83
C ARG A 176 -20.21 3.36 10.04
N ASN A 177 -19.20 3.79 9.30
CA ASN A 177 -18.69 5.15 9.34
C ASN A 177 -19.48 6.14 8.45
N ARG A 178 -20.60 5.68 7.85
CA ARG A 178 -21.47 6.48 6.99
C ARG A 178 -20.69 7.20 5.89
N MET A 179 -19.72 6.52 5.30
CA MET A 179 -18.77 7.13 4.37
C MET A 179 -19.43 7.60 3.07
N SER A 180 -20.63 7.11 2.74
CA SER A 180 -21.44 7.62 1.63
C SER A 180 -21.82 9.10 1.80
N ARG A 181 -21.81 9.65 3.02
CA ARG A 181 -22.11 11.09 3.26
C ARG A 181 -21.16 12.04 2.54
N TYR A 182 -19.99 11.56 2.14
CA TYR A 182 -18.98 12.33 1.41
C TYR A 182 -19.04 12.14 -0.11
N THR A 183 -20.01 11.38 -0.63
CA THR A 183 -20.18 11.17 -2.07
C THR A 183 -21.32 12.02 -2.62
N SER A 184 -21.40 12.14 -3.95
CA SER A 184 -22.53 12.80 -4.61
C SER A 184 -23.86 12.06 -4.48
N ALA A 185 -23.86 10.78 -4.04
CA ALA A 185 -25.05 9.95 -3.86
C ALA A 185 -25.07 9.34 -2.44
N PRO A 186 -25.40 10.13 -1.41
CA PRO A 186 -25.28 9.72 -0.01
C PRO A 186 -26.27 8.61 0.41
N ASP A 187 -27.37 8.46 -0.32
CA ASP A 187 -28.38 7.41 -0.19
C ASP A 187 -27.85 6.01 -0.57
N LYS A 188 -26.83 5.94 -1.43
CA LYS A 188 -26.22 4.69 -1.90
C LYS A 188 -25.16 4.17 -0.93
N ILE A 189 -25.60 3.84 0.29
CA ILE A 189 -24.72 3.49 1.43
C ILE A 189 -23.77 2.31 1.20
N HIS A 190 -24.11 1.39 0.30
CA HIS A 190 -23.32 0.18 0.01
C HIS A 190 -22.32 0.36 -1.13
N ILE A 191 -22.36 1.49 -1.83
CA ILE A 191 -21.55 1.68 -3.03
C ILE A 191 -20.25 2.38 -2.65
N THR A 192 -19.19 1.58 -2.57
CA THR A 192 -17.80 2.04 -2.40
C THR A 192 -17.23 2.58 -3.71
N ARG A 193 -17.72 2.07 -4.84
CA ARG A 193 -17.33 2.49 -6.20
C ARG A 193 -17.98 3.81 -6.58
N CYS A 194 -17.36 4.90 -6.15
CA CYS A 194 -17.75 6.27 -6.52
C CYS A 194 -16.51 7.08 -6.96
N PRO A 195 -16.67 8.12 -7.80
CA PRO A 195 -15.57 8.96 -8.23
C PRO A 195 -14.78 9.56 -7.06
N GLU A 196 -15.46 9.93 -5.98
CA GLU A 196 -14.86 10.53 -4.79
C GLU A 196 -13.92 9.60 -4.04
N ASN A 197 -14.15 8.28 -4.12
CA ASN A 197 -13.37 7.22 -3.48
C ASN A 197 -12.45 6.47 -4.46
N THR A 198 -12.22 7.02 -5.66
CA THR A 198 -11.38 6.36 -6.66
C THR A 198 -10.36 7.30 -7.27
N ILE A 199 -9.21 6.75 -7.68
CA ILE A 199 -8.11 7.47 -8.31
C ILE A 199 -7.47 6.60 -9.40
N LEU A 200 -7.07 7.20 -10.52
CA LEU A 200 -6.45 6.47 -11.61
C LEU A 200 -4.96 6.23 -11.33
N MET A 201 -4.55 4.96 -11.37
CA MET A 201 -3.20 4.54 -11.00
C MET A 201 -2.62 3.53 -11.98
N ARG A 202 -1.30 3.54 -12.17
CA ARG A 202 -0.62 2.46 -12.89
C ARG A 202 -0.73 1.16 -12.07
N ARG A 203 -0.95 0.02 -12.73
CA ARG A 203 -1.26 -1.27 -12.09
C ARG A 203 -0.26 -1.70 -11.01
N ASP A 204 1.03 -1.52 -11.24
CA ASP A 204 2.08 -1.84 -10.27
C ASP A 204 2.02 -0.96 -9.01
N LEU A 205 1.77 0.33 -9.18
CA LEU A 205 1.60 1.28 -8.07
C LEU A 205 0.29 1.02 -7.31
N HIS A 206 -0.77 0.63 -8.01
CA HIS A 206 -2.02 0.22 -7.38
C HIS A 206 -1.79 -0.97 -6.44
N LYS A 207 -1.03 -1.98 -6.90
CA LYS A 207 -0.66 -3.12 -6.05
C LYS A 207 0.15 -2.70 -4.81
N LEU A 208 1.15 -1.83 -4.98
CA LEU A 208 1.96 -1.34 -3.86
C LEU A 208 1.14 -0.54 -2.84
N TRP A 209 0.15 0.21 -3.31
CA TRP A 209 -0.76 0.92 -2.40
C TRP A 209 -1.70 -0.07 -1.69
N ASP A 210 -2.25 -1.06 -2.37
CA ASP A 210 -3.07 -2.13 -1.75
C ASP A 210 -2.33 -2.95 -0.71
N ASP A 211 -1.02 -3.16 -0.89
CA ASP A 211 -0.18 -3.83 0.10
C ASP A 211 0.22 -2.93 1.28
N GLY A 212 -0.08 -1.63 1.24
CA GLY A 212 0.36 -0.67 2.27
C GLY A 212 1.86 -0.39 2.25
N GLU A 213 2.51 -0.61 1.11
CA GLU A 213 3.94 -0.31 0.88
C GLU A 213 4.16 1.18 0.65
N ILE A 214 3.15 1.86 0.09
CA ILE A 214 3.08 3.31 -0.10
C ILE A 214 1.77 3.88 0.41
N CYS A 215 1.77 5.17 0.73
CA CYS A 215 0.56 5.96 1.00
C CYS A 215 0.66 7.33 0.31
N ILE A 216 -0.47 8.03 0.25
CA ILE A 216 -0.52 9.44 -0.14
C ILE A 216 -0.73 10.28 1.12
N VAL A 217 0.15 11.24 1.34
CA VAL A 217 0.08 12.15 2.49
C VAL A 217 0.39 13.59 2.04
N PRO A 218 -0.12 14.59 2.76
CA PRO A 218 0.28 15.97 2.52
C PRO A 218 1.66 16.25 3.15
N LYS A 219 2.54 16.91 2.39
CA LYS A 219 3.77 17.54 2.88
C LYS A 219 3.90 18.90 2.22
N ARG A 220 4.15 19.97 2.98
CA ARG A 220 4.24 21.35 2.46
C ARG A 220 3.05 21.73 1.57
N ASN A 221 1.83 21.39 2.01
CA ASN A 221 0.56 21.59 1.29
C ASN A 221 0.43 20.87 -0.07
N LYS A 222 1.33 19.92 -0.37
CA LYS A 222 1.32 19.12 -1.60
C LYS A 222 1.02 17.67 -1.28
N TRP A 223 0.27 17.01 -2.16
CA TRP A 223 0.04 15.57 -2.06
C TRP A 223 1.24 14.83 -2.64
N VAL A 224 1.87 14.00 -1.83
CA VAL A 224 3.04 13.23 -2.24
C VAL A 224 2.86 11.76 -1.93
N VAL A 225 3.58 10.91 -2.67
CA VAL A 225 3.75 9.51 -2.30
C VAL A 225 4.74 9.41 -1.13
N HIS A 226 4.35 8.72 -0.08
CA HIS A 226 5.20 8.38 1.05
C HIS A 226 5.38 6.86 1.11
N VAL A 227 6.62 6.42 0.97
CA VAL A 227 7.01 5.01 1.05
C VAL A 227 7.09 4.60 2.52
N LEU A 228 6.44 3.49 2.87
CA LEU A 228 6.34 2.99 4.25
C LEU A 228 7.17 1.73 4.49
N THR A 229 7.85 1.21 3.47
CA THR A 229 8.61 -0.03 3.57
C THR A 229 10.09 0.24 3.60
N ASN A 230 10.77 -0.44 4.53
CA ASN A 230 12.22 -0.47 4.60
C ASN A 230 12.72 -1.73 3.88
N THR A 231 13.17 -1.58 2.64
CA THR A 231 13.65 -2.69 1.80
C THR A 231 14.98 -2.32 1.16
N PRO A 232 15.88 -3.30 0.93
CA PRO A 232 17.10 -3.08 0.15
C PRO A 232 16.81 -2.79 -1.34
N LYS A 233 15.57 -3.02 -1.81
CA LYS A 233 15.13 -2.67 -3.16
C LYS A 233 14.81 -1.18 -3.24
N ILE A 234 15.81 -0.37 -3.55
CA ILE A 234 15.75 1.09 -3.41
C ILE A 234 14.89 1.81 -4.45
N GLU A 235 14.50 1.13 -5.54
CA GLU A 235 13.66 1.73 -6.59
C GLU A 235 12.46 2.46 -5.99
N LEU A 236 11.77 1.83 -5.02
CA LEU A 236 10.58 2.40 -4.43
C LEU A 236 10.88 3.74 -3.72
N ARG A 237 11.92 3.77 -2.89
CA ARG A 237 12.31 4.97 -2.13
C ARG A 237 12.91 6.05 -3.02
N GLU A 238 13.75 5.70 -3.99
CA GLU A 238 14.45 6.69 -4.83
C GLU A 238 13.55 7.30 -5.91
N LYS A 239 12.62 6.50 -6.44
CA LYS A 239 11.75 6.93 -7.53
C LYS A 239 10.46 7.56 -7.08
N TYR A 240 9.90 7.10 -5.95
CA TYR A 240 8.53 7.49 -5.55
C TYR A 240 8.43 8.17 -4.19
N HIS A 241 9.37 8.00 -3.25
CA HIS A 241 9.27 8.72 -1.98
C HIS A 241 9.34 10.24 -2.22
N ASN A 242 8.40 10.99 -1.66
CA ASN A 242 8.21 12.43 -1.87
C ASN A 242 7.93 12.85 -3.31
N LEU A 243 7.53 11.92 -4.19
CA LEU A 243 7.05 12.28 -5.51
C LEU A 243 5.70 12.99 -5.39
N GLU A 244 5.67 14.26 -5.79
CA GLU A 244 4.45 15.05 -5.89
C GLU A 244 3.52 14.47 -6.95
N LEU A 245 2.24 14.36 -6.61
CA LEU A 245 1.23 13.84 -7.51
C LEU A 245 0.84 14.84 -8.58
N GLN A 246 0.30 14.31 -9.68
CA GLN A 246 -0.49 15.12 -10.60
C GLN A 246 -1.67 15.76 -9.87
N PRO A 247 -2.15 16.94 -10.31
CA PRO A 247 -3.27 17.62 -9.67
C PRO A 247 -4.45 16.68 -9.43
N LEU A 248 -4.89 16.61 -8.18
CA LEU A 248 -6.06 15.85 -7.77
C LEU A 248 -7.31 16.71 -7.91
N SER A 249 -8.40 16.09 -8.35
CA SER A 249 -9.72 16.72 -8.36
C SER A 249 -10.81 15.74 -7.93
N GLY A 250 -11.90 16.24 -7.34
CA GLY A 250 -13.10 15.47 -7.00
C GLY A 250 -12.96 14.39 -5.92
N ILE A 251 -11.75 14.05 -5.49
CA ILE A 251 -11.48 13.05 -4.45
C ILE A 251 -11.68 13.67 -3.07
N GLN A 252 -12.18 12.88 -2.12
CA GLN A 252 -12.33 13.34 -0.74
C GLN A 252 -11.09 13.08 0.11
N LYS A 253 -10.58 14.16 0.73
CA LYS A 253 -9.37 14.12 1.58
C LYS A 253 -9.50 13.17 2.77
N ILE A 254 -10.72 13.03 3.32
CA ILE A 254 -11.01 12.10 4.41
C ILE A 254 -10.75 10.65 4.02
N TYR A 255 -10.99 10.27 2.77
CA TYR A 255 -10.68 8.92 2.29
C TYR A 255 -9.16 8.69 2.24
N LEU A 256 -8.37 9.70 1.82
CA LEU A 256 -6.91 9.60 1.85
C LEU A 256 -6.38 9.44 3.28
N LEU A 257 -6.95 10.16 4.26
CA LEU A 257 -6.61 10.00 5.68
C LEU A 257 -6.95 8.59 6.18
N CYS A 258 -8.17 8.11 5.91
CA CYS A 258 -8.58 6.77 6.32
C CYS A 258 -7.73 5.68 5.65
N ARG A 259 -7.33 5.88 4.40
CA ARG A 259 -6.41 4.96 3.71
C ARG A 259 -5.00 5.01 4.30
N PHE A 260 -4.53 6.16 4.74
CA PHE A 260 -3.29 6.25 5.53
C PHE A 260 -3.42 5.49 6.85
N ALA A 261 -4.55 5.63 7.56
CA ALA A 261 -4.83 4.89 8.78
C ALA A 261 -4.83 3.36 8.56
N MET A 262 -5.43 2.87 7.47
CA MET A 262 -5.35 1.45 7.09
C MET A 262 -3.91 0.95 7.01
N ALA A 263 -3.04 1.71 6.34
CA ALA A 263 -1.62 1.36 6.18
C ALA A 263 -0.84 1.44 7.50
N MET A 264 -1.27 2.29 8.44
CA MET A 264 -0.67 2.35 9.77
C MET A 264 -1.07 1.14 10.60
N PHE A 265 -2.36 0.78 10.66
CA PHE A 265 -2.78 -0.38 11.46
C PHE A 265 -2.13 -1.69 11.02
N SER A 266 -1.77 -1.85 9.73
CA SER A 266 -1.01 -3.03 9.27
C SER A 266 0.46 -3.07 9.72
N LYS A 267 0.99 -1.97 10.28
CA LYS A 267 2.38 -1.79 10.72
C LYS A 267 2.52 -1.62 12.24
N SER A 268 1.43 -1.77 12.99
CA SER A 268 1.44 -1.63 14.45
C SER A 268 2.24 -2.74 15.12
N HIS A 269 3.03 -2.40 16.13
CA HIS A 269 3.69 -3.37 17.03
C HIS A 269 3.05 -3.42 18.42
N PHE A 270 2.11 -2.51 18.69
CA PHE A 270 1.62 -2.25 20.05
C PHE A 270 0.92 -3.45 20.72
N LEU A 271 0.23 -4.25 19.91
CA LEU A 271 -0.53 -5.41 20.38
C LEU A 271 0.35 -6.63 20.68
N SER A 272 1.56 -6.70 20.12
CA SER A 272 2.47 -7.85 20.28
C SER A 272 3.19 -7.89 21.63
N GLY A 273 2.81 -7.02 22.55
CA GLY A 273 3.46 -6.84 23.85
C GLY A 273 2.97 -7.79 24.94
N GLY A 274 3.80 -7.97 25.97
CA GLY A 274 3.50 -8.82 27.14
C GLY A 274 2.68 -8.13 28.24
N SER A 275 2.63 -6.79 28.22
CA SER A 275 1.91 -6.00 29.22
C SER A 275 0.43 -5.88 28.89
N LYS A 276 -0.37 -5.62 29.94
CA LYS A 276 -1.77 -5.25 29.75
C LYS A 276 -1.87 -3.97 28.91
N ARG A 277 -2.86 -3.89 28.02
CA ARG A 277 -3.09 -2.74 27.13
C ARG A 277 -4.48 -2.15 27.33
N LYS A 278 -4.53 -0.85 27.52
CA LYS A 278 -5.77 -0.05 27.43
C LYS A 278 -6.09 0.16 25.94
N LEU A 279 -7.20 -0.40 25.47
CA LEU A 279 -7.62 -0.36 24.08
C LEU A 279 -8.99 0.31 23.93
N ILE A 280 -9.17 1.06 22.85
CA ILE A 280 -10.48 1.50 22.36
C ILE A 280 -10.95 0.48 21.33
N TYR A 281 -12.09 -0.15 21.55
CA TYR A 281 -12.68 -1.09 20.59
C TYR A 281 -14.19 -0.90 20.47
N LEU A 282 -14.73 -1.43 19.37
CA LEU A 282 -16.16 -1.57 19.12
C LEU A 282 -16.60 -2.98 19.54
N GLU A 283 -17.56 -3.10 20.46
CA GLU A 283 -18.03 -4.40 20.95
C GLU A 283 -18.80 -5.18 19.89
N ASP A 284 -19.70 -4.49 19.19
CA ASP A 284 -20.51 -5.06 18.13
C ASP A 284 -20.25 -4.31 16.81
N LEU A 285 -19.44 -4.94 15.95
CA LEU A 285 -19.10 -4.45 14.62
C LEU A 285 -20.29 -4.46 13.64
N GLU A 286 -21.34 -5.23 13.95
CA GLU A 286 -22.53 -5.46 13.11
C GLU A 286 -23.68 -4.49 13.45
N SER A 287 -23.80 -4.06 14.72
CA SER A 287 -24.85 -3.14 15.22
C SER A 287 -24.96 -1.81 14.46
N GLY A 288 -23.92 -1.42 13.72
CA GLY A 288 -23.87 -0.13 13.05
C GLY A 288 -23.62 1.05 14.00
N SER A 289 -23.41 0.80 15.30
CA SER A 289 -23.09 1.83 16.29
C SER A 289 -21.58 2.01 16.43
N ASN A 290 -21.11 3.26 16.40
CA ASN A 290 -19.70 3.63 16.63
C ASN A 290 -19.46 3.97 18.11
N ILE A 291 -20.00 3.16 19.02
CA ILE A 291 -19.81 3.38 20.46
C ILE A 291 -18.48 2.77 20.87
N HIS A 292 -17.48 3.63 21.10
CA HIS A 292 -16.18 3.21 21.62
C HIS A 292 -16.27 2.81 23.08
N MET A 293 -15.65 1.67 23.40
CA MET A 293 -15.40 1.28 24.78
C MET A 293 -13.89 1.24 25.01
N ALA A 294 -13.46 1.87 26.09
CA ALA A 294 -12.09 1.78 26.58
C ALA A 294 -12.01 0.67 27.64
N LYS A 295 -11.16 -0.33 27.42
CA LYS A 295 -10.95 -1.43 28.38
C LYS A 295 -9.50 -1.86 28.38
N GLU A 296 -9.04 -2.33 29.53
CA GLU A 296 -7.74 -2.97 29.66
C GLU A 296 -7.83 -4.46 29.31
N PHE A 297 -6.92 -4.92 28.45
CA PHE A 297 -6.80 -6.32 28.02
C PHE A 297 -5.45 -6.88 28.43
N THR A 298 -5.41 -8.16 28.79
CA THR A 298 -4.16 -8.93 28.89
C THR A 298 -3.72 -9.37 27.49
N SER A 299 -2.44 -9.68 27.28
CA SER A 299 -1.93 -10.18 26.00
C SER A 299 -2.73 -11.38 25.49
N LYS A 300 -3.01 -12.36 26.36
CA LYS A 300 -3.85 -13.52 26.00
C LYS A 300 -5.25 -13.12 25.51
N ALA A 301 -5.88 -12.13 26.14
CA ALA A 301 -7.19 -11.66 25.73
C ALA A 301 -7.14 -10.82 24.43
N ILE A 302 -5.99 -10.21 24.13
CA ILE A 302 -5.75 -9.55 22.85
C ILE A 302 -5.68 -10.59 21.75
N ASP A 303 -4.88 -11.64 21.93
CA ASP A 303 -4.73 -12.72 20.96
C ASP A 303 -6.10 -13.39 20.68
N GLU A 304 -6.85 -13.73 21.72
CA GLU A 304 -8.18 -14.36 21.56
C GLU A 304 -9.20 -13.47 20.82
N LYS A 305 -9.13 -12.14 21.01
CA LYS A 305 -10.14 -11.21 20.49
C LYS A 305 -9.76 -10.59 19.14
N PHE A 306 -8.49 -10.25 18.95
CA PHE A 306 -7.98 -9.49 17.83
C PHE A 306 -7.08 -10.31 16.90
N ASP A 307 -6.47 -11.42 17.35
CA ASP A 307 -5.77 -12.36 16.45
C ASP A 307 -6.76 -13.28 15.74
N LYS A 308 -7.57 -12.66 14.90
CA LYS A 308 -8.09 -13.31 13.69
C LYS A 308 -7.30 -12.77 12.52
N THR A 309 -5.98 -12.97 12.47
CA THR A 309 -5.26 -12.77 11.21
C THR A 309 -5.90 -13.69 10.16
N PRO A 310 -6.49 -13.18 9.06
CA PRO A 310 -6.44 -13.96 7.84
C PRO A 310 -4.96 -14.11 7.56
N ALA A 311 -4.45 -15.33 7.73
CA ALA A 311 -3.16 -15.69 7.20
C ALA A 311 -3.11 -15.12 5.78
N ARG A 312 -2.05 -14.35 5.52
CA ARG A 312 -1.59 -13.94 4.19
C ARG A 312 -2.30 -14.78 3.14
N SER A 313 -3.02 -14.14 2.23
CA SER A 313 -3.41 -14.70 0.93
C SER A 313 -2.13 -15.08 0.16
N GLY A 314 -1.42 -16.08 0.66
CA GLY A 314 -0.58 -16.92 -0.13
C GLY A 314 -1.51 -17.49 -1.17
N SER A 315 -1.16 -17.25 -2.43
CA SER A 315 -1.73 -17.90 -3.59
C SER A 315 -1.86 -19.41 -3.31
N ARG A 316 -3.02 -19.80 -2.80
CA ARG A 316 -3.52 -21.15 -2.87
C ARG A 316 -4.54 -21.06 -3.97
N ASN A 317 -4.15 -21.36 -5.20
CA ASN A 317 -5.09 -21.63 -6.29
C ASN A 317 -6.04 -22.73 -5.82
N PRO A 318 -7.31 -22.44 -5.48
CA PRO A 318 -8.29 -23.48 -5.29
C PRO A 318 -8.91 -23.66 -6.67
N SER A 319 -8.44 -24.65 -7.44
CA SER A 319 -9.17 -25.06 -8.65
C SER A 319 -10.63 -25.31 -8.26
N PRO A 320 -11.62 -24.59 -8.83
CA PRO A 320 -13.01 -24.81 -8.45
C PRO A 320 -13.46 -26.20 -8.90
N LYS A 321 -13.75 -27.09 -7.94
CA LYS A 321 -14.55 -28.28 -8.21
C LYS A 321 -15.97 -27.80 -8.50
N ARG A 322 -16.39 -27.93 -9.76
CA ARG A 322 -17.76 -27.65 -10.21
C ARG A 322 -18.78 -28.47 -9.41
N PRO A 323 -19.75 -27.85 -8.72
CA PRO A 323 -20.99 -28.50 -8.36
C PRO A 323 -21.93 -28.52 -9.58
N ARG A 324 -22.76 -29.55 -9.64
CA ARG A 324 -23.68 -29.89 -10.73
C ARG A 324 -24.96 -29.04 -10.62
N ASP A 325 -25.49 -28.64 -11.77
CA ASP A 325 -26.67 -27.79 -11.95
C ASP A 325 -27.92 -28.24 -11.15
N ASN A 326 -28.69 -27.25 -10.70
CA ASN A 326 -30.15 -27.23 -10.82
C ASN A 326 -30.65 -25.76 -10.90
N ILE A 327 -31.43 -25.52 -11.95
CA ILE A 327 -32.20 -24.34 -12.41
C ILE A 327 -33.30 -24.03 -11.34
N VAL A 328 -33.81 -22.83 -11.03
CA VAL A 328 -34.38 -21.63 -11.71
C VAL A 328 -34.40 -20.52 -10.62
N ASP A 329 -34.24 -19.21 -10.82
CA ASP A 329 -35.08 -18.25 -11.56
C ASP A 329 -34.38 -16.86 -11.67
N GLU A 330 -34.81 -16.11 -12.68
CA GLU A 330 -34.31 -14.84 -13.20
C GLU A 330 -34.23 -13.66 -12.21
N GLU A 331 -33.14 -12.89 -12.30
CA GLU A 331 -33.22 -11.42 -12.31
C GLU A 331 -32.11 -10.83 -13.18
N VAL A 332 -32.52 -10.10 -14.22
CA VAL A 332 -31.69 -9.57 -15.30
C VAL A 332 -30.79 -8.45 -14.79
N CYS A 333 -29.46 -8.66 -14.81
CA CYS A 333 -28.45 -7.62 -14.59
C CYS A 333 -27.75 -7.35 -15.92
N TRP A 334 -27.89 -6.12 -16.42
CA TRP A 334 -27.24 -5.65 -17.65
C TRP A 334 -25.72 -5.65 -17.47
N GLU A 335 -25.03 -6.58 -18.14
CA GLU A 335 -23.59 -6.50 -18.38
C GLU A 335 -23.33 -5.46 -19.48
N GLU A 336 -22.64 -4.36 -19.16
CA GLU A 336 -22.00 -3.52 -20.17
C GLU A 336 -20.59 -4.03 -20.44
N SER A 337 -20.39 -4.36 -21.70
CA SER A 337 -19.21 -4.92 -22.32
C SER A 337 -18.12 -3.86 -22.52
N ASP A 338 -16.89 -4.33 -22.34
CA ASP A 338 -15.64 -3.61 -22.54
C ASP A 338 -15.44 -3.33 -24.04
N TYR A 339 -15.40 -2.04 -24.41
CA TYR A 339 -15.30 -1.58 -25.79
C TYR A 339 -13.85 -1.71 -26.27
N SER A 340 -13.50 -2.84 -26.88
CA SER A 340 -12.26 -3.00 -27.66
C SER A 340 -12.62 -3.00 -29.15
N GLN A 341 -12.27 -1.91 -29.84
CA GLN A 341 -12.32 -1.82 -31.30
C GLN A 341 -11.27 -2.73 -31.91
N GLU A 342 -11.66 -3.67 -32.77
CA GLU A 342 -10.78 -4.19 -33.82
C GLU A 342 -11.59 -4.77 -35.01
N TYR A 343 -11.01 -4.60 -36.19
CA TYR A 343 -11.63 -4.59 -37.50
C TYR A 343 -12.20 -5.93 -37.99
N HIS A 344 -13.27 -5.84 -38.78
CA HIS A 344 -13.83 -6.93 -39.60
C HIS A 344 -12.84 -7.48 -40.64
N SER A 345 -12.67 -8.80 -40.66
CA SER A 345 -12.52 -9.57 -41.89
C SER A 345 -13.18 -10.94 -41.71
N GLU A 346 -14.22 -11.17 -42.50
CA GLU A 346 -14.99 -12.41 -42.60
C GLU A 346 -14.17 -13.51 -43.29
N GLN A 347 -14.16 -14.72 -42.74
CA GLN A 347 -14.39 -15.93 -43.52
C GLN A 347 -14.71 -17.12 -42.61
N ASP A 348 -15.85 -17.75 -42.92
CA ASP A 348 -16.42 -18.96 -42.32
C ASP A 348 -15.50 -20.18 -42.46
N GLU A 349 -15.54 -21.10 -41.49
CA GLU A 349 -16.15 -22.43 -41.66
C GLU A 349 -15.82 -23.40 -40.49
N GLU A 350 -16.90 -24.03 -40.02
CA GLU A 350 -17.06 -25.35 -39.39
C GLU A 350 -16.57 -25.66 -37.96
N GLU A 351 -17.57 -26.02 -37.15
CA GLU A 351 -17.51 -26.67 -35.84
C GLU A 351 -16.72 -27.98 -35.86
N GLU A 352 -15.96 -28.26 -34.79
CA GLU A 352 -16.06 -29.59 -34.16
C GLU A 352 -15.74 -29.58 -32.65
N ARG A 353 -16.52 -30.38 -31.94
CA ARG A 353 -16.58 -30.50 -30.48
C ARG A 353 -15.39 -31.28 -29.90
N ARG A 354 -14.84 -30.74 -28.80
CA ARG A 354 -14.32 -31.41 -27.58
C ARG A 354 -13.62 -32.79 -27.71
N GLY A 355 -12.34 -32.84 -27.32
CA GLY A 355 -11.75 -34.06 -26.75
C GLY A 355 -10.26 -33.96 -26.40
N ARG A 356 -9.93 -33.87 -25.09
CA ARG A 356 -8.57 -34.09 -24.57
C ARG A 356 -8.22 -35.58 -24.66
N SER A 357 -7.13 -35.94 -25.35
CA SER A 357 -6.42 -37.20 -25.08
C SER A 357 -5.21 -36.92 -24.15
N LEU A 358 -5.16 -37.64 -23.05
CA LEU A 358 -4.03 -37.71 -22.13
C LEU A 358 -3.29 -39.01 -22.43
N LYS A 359 -2.02 -38.94 -22.83
CA LYS A 359 -0.94 -39.85 -22.41
C LYS A 359 0.41 -39.43 -22.99
N ARG A 360 1.32 -39.00 -22.11
CA ARG A 360 2.76 -38.94 -22.40
C ARG A 360 3.31 -40.36 -22.48
N ARG A 361 4.13 -40.62 -23.50
CA ARG A 361 5.16 -41.65 -23.48
C ARG A 361 6.41 -41.03 -24.11
N TRP A 362 7.34 -40.56 -23.29
CA TRP A 362 8.67 -40.16 -23.72
C TRP A 362 9.64 -41.18 -23.13
N SER A 363 10.38 -41.87 -23.99
CA SER A 363 11.56 -42.65 -23.60
C SER A 363 12.78 -42.05 -24.31
N PRO A 364 13.97 -42.20 -23.72
CA PRO A 364 15.14 -41.37 -23.95
C PRO A 364 15.92 -41.88 -25.16
N ASP A 365 16.66 -40.99 -25.84
CA ASP A 365 17.97 -41.31 -26.37
C ASP A 365 18.69 -40.03 -26.85
N THR A 366 20.00 -39.99 -26.55
CA THR A 366 21.06 -39.10 -27.06
C THR A 366 21.14 -37.65 -26.55
N TRP A 367 21.83 -37.49 -25.42
CA TRP A 367 22.72 -36.35 -25.19
C TRP A 367 24.07 -36.89 -24.75
N ASP A 368 24.98 -37.06 -25.70
CA ASP A 368 26.40 -37.14 -25.41
C ASP A 368 26.98 -35.72 -25.33
N GLU A 369 27.83 -35.56 -24.31
CA GLU A 369 28.85 -34.54 -24.12
C GLU A 369 28.40 -33.09 -23.87
N ILE A 370 28.46 -32.68 -22.59
CA ILE A 370 29.42 -31.69 -22.06
C ILE A 370 29.35 -31.75 -20.52
N SER A 371 30.48 -32.09 -19.88
CA SER A 371 30.62 -32.17 -18.43
C SER A 371 30.68 -30.78 -17.77
N PRO A 372 30.07 -30.57 -16.58
CA PRO A 372 30.23 -29.34 -15.82
C PRO A 372 31.49 -29.35 -14.92
N PRO A 373 32.07 -28.18 -14.59
CA PRO A 373 33.27 -28.09 -13.76
C PRO A 373 32.97 -28.35 -12.27
N LYS A 374 33.90 -29.05 -11.61
CA LYS A 374 33.86 -29.45 -10.19
C LYS A 374 34.16 -28.24 -9.29
N TYR A 375 33.27 -27.97 -8.35
CA TYR A 375 33.49 -27.02 -7.25
C TYR A 375 34.46 -27.61 -6.22
N HIS A 376 35.56 -26.90 -5.96
CA HIS A 376 36.45 -27.19 -4.83
C HIS A 376 35.93 -26.51 -3.55
N LYS A 377 35.78 -27.30 -2.49
CA LYS A 377 35.58 -26.83 -1.11
C LYS A 377 36.91 -26.29 -0.58
N THR A 378 36.94 -25.02 -0.20
CA THR A 378 38.03 -24.44 0.60
C THR A 378 37.70 -24.56 2.09
N THR A 379 38.55 -25.30 2.80
CA THR A 379 38.63 -25.37 4.25
C THR A 379 39.49 -24.22 4.79
N ASN A 380 39.02 -23.53 5.83
CA ASN A 380 39.84 -22.64 6.65
C ASN A 380 40.90 -23.43 7.44
N PRO A 381 42.04 -22.80 7.75
CA PRO A 381 42.68 -23.00 9.04
C PRO A 381 42.91 -21.69 9.79
N ALA A 382 42.71 -21.77 11.10
CA ALA A 382 43.13 -20.80 12.08
C ALA A 382 44.43 -21.31 12.77
N GLU A 383 45.22 -20.34 13.24
CA GLU A 383 46.26 -20.41 14.30
C GLU A 383 47.55 -21.21 14.04
N GLU A 384 48.71 -20.54 14.10
CA GLU A 384 49.65 -20.60 15.25
C GLU A 384 50.99 -19.88 14.96
N TYR A 385 51.52 -19.19 16.00
CA TYR A 385 52.91 -18.83 16.39
C TYR A 385 53.99 -18.66 15.29
N GLY A 386 54.81 -17.60 15.22
CA GLY A 386 55.67 -17.05 16.28
C GLY A 386 57.15 -17.15 15.83
N GLU A 387 57.99 -16.17 16.22
CA GLU A 387 59.47 -16.11 16.07
C GLU A 387 60.04 -15.79 14.66
N CYS A 388 61.19 -15.16 14.44
CA CYS A 388 62.08 -14.17 15.08
C CYS A 388 63.36 -14.17 14.19
N VAL A 389 64.14 -13.07 14.19
CA VAL A 389 65.53 -12.93 13.66
C VAL A 389 65.62 -12.88 12.12
N SER A 390 66.26 -11.91 11.45
CA SER A 390 67.40 -11.01 11.76
C SER A 390 67.28 -9.71 10.98
#